data_AF-A0A6X6QNG3-F1
#
_entry.id   AF-A0A6X6QNG3-F1
#
_cell.length_a   1.000
_cell.length_b   1.000
_cell.length_c   1.000
_cell.angle_alpha   90.00
_cell.angle_beta   90.00
_cell.angle_gamma   90.00
#
_symmetry.space_group_name_H-M   'P 1'
#
loop_
_entity.id
_entity.type
_entity.pdbx_description
1 polymer ?
#
loop_
_entity_poly.entity_id
_entity_poly.type
_entity_poly.pdbx_seq_one_letter_code
_entity_poly.pdbx_strand_id
1 'polypeptide(L)'
;MTVTRPRAERGAFPPGTEHYGRSLLGAPLIWFPAPAANRESGLILAGPHGDETSSVVTLSCALRTLNPTLRRHHVVLAVNPDGCQLGLRANANGVDLNRNFPAANWKAGETVYRWNSRAQERDVVLLTGDHPGSEPETQALCQLIHRLQPAWVVSFHDPLACIEDPRRSELGEWLADAFALPLVTSVGYETPGSFGSWCADLNLHCITAEFPPVSADEASEKYLLAMSNLLRWHPKDGVDPS
;
A
#
# COMPACT_ATOMS: atom_id res chain seq x y z
N MET A 1 25.64 -12.39 -8.17
CA MET A 1 24.56 -11.70 -8.92
C MET A 1 24.42 -10.30 -8.36
N THR A 2 24.13 -9.29 -9.18
CA THR A 2 23.91 -7.93 -8.69
C THR A 2 22.57 -7.85 -7.94
N VAL A 3 22.52 -7.02 -6.88
CA VAL A 3 21.29 -6.78 -6.11
C VAL A 3 20.26 -6.01 -6.95
N THR A 4 20.73 -5.13 -7.83
CA THR A 4 19.87 -4.31 -8.69
C THR A 4 20.13 -4.56 -10.17
N ARG A 5 19.10 -4.33 -10.99
CA ARG A 5 19.21 -4.28 -12.45
C ARG A 5 19.97 -3.02 -12.88
N PRO A 6 20.72 -3.04 -14.00
CA PRO A 6 21.34 -1.85 -14.57
C PRO A 6 20.32 -0.73 -14.75
N ARG A 7 20.69 0.51 -14.42
CA ARG A 7 19.76 1.66 -14.48
C ARG A 7 19.12 1.83 -15.87
N ALA A 8 19.89 1.59 -16.93
CA ALA A 8 19.42 1.66 -18.32
C ALA A 8 18.31 0.65 -18.67
N GLU A 9 18.13 -0.40 -17.88
CA GLU A 9 17.16 -1.48 -18.13
C GLU A 9 15.90 -1.37 -17.26
N ARG A 10 15.76 -0.28 -16.49
CA ARG A 10 14.66 -0.10 -15.53
C ARG A 10 13.38 0.47 -16.14
N GLY A 11 13.32 0.62 -17.47
CA GLY A 11 12.17 1.20 -18.19
C GLY A 11 10.94 0.29 -18.24
N ALA A 12 11.12 -1.03 -18.18
CA ALA A 12 10.04 -2.01 -18.19
C ALA A 12 10.00 -2.83 -16.90
N PHE A 13 8.84 -3.38 -16.57
CA PHE A 13 8.72 -4.37 -15.48
C PHE A 13 9.40 -5.68 -15.87
N PRO A 14 9.97 -6.42 -14.89
CA PRO A 14 10.29 -7.82 -15.12
C PRO A 14 9.02 -8.62 -15.45
N PRO A 15 9.14 -9.78 -16.13
CA PRO A 15 7.99 -10.63 -16.46
C PRO A 15 7.19 -11.10 -15.24
N GLY A 16 5.96 -11.59 -15.49
CA GLY A 16 5.12 -12.19 -14.45
C GLY A 16 4.12 -11.22 -13.81
N THR A 17 3.61 -10.23 -14.56
CA THR A 17 2.46 -9.44 -14.14
C THR A 17 1.18 -10.25 -14.30
N GLU A 18 0.21 -10.07 -13.39
CA GLU A 18 -1.08 -10.74 -13.42
C GLU A 18 -2.23 -9.77 -13.10
N HIS A 19 -3.45 -10.15 -13.44
CA HIS A 19 -4.66 -9.37 -13.13
C HIS A 19 -5.47 -10.07 -12.03
N TYR A 20 -5.96 -9.31 -11.05
CA TYR A 20 -6.79 -9.83 -9.96
C TYR A 20 -8.23 -9.28 -9.97
N GLY A 21 -8.57 -8.45 -10.94
CA GLY A 21 -9.91 -7.91 -11.11
C GLY A 21 -9.97 -6.79 -12.15
N ARG A 22 -11.03 -5.98 -12.08
CA ARG A 22 -11.18 -4.74 -12.86
C ARG A 22 -11.70 -3.63 -11.95
N SER A 23 -11.25 -2.41 -12.20
CA SER A 23 -11.80 -1.21 -11.57
C SER A 23 -13.21 -0.90 -12.10
N LEU A 24 -13.88 0.06 -11.48
CA LEU A 24 -15.21 0.48 -11.88
C LEU A 24 -15.27 0.95 -13.35
N LEU A 25 -14.29 1.73 -13.81
CA LEU A 25 -14.20 2.19 -15.20
C LEU A 25 -13.63 1.13 -16.16
N GLY A 26 -13.28 -0.06 -15.65
CA GLY A 26 -12.89 -1.22 -16.43
C GLY A 26 -11.39 -1.38 -16.66
N ALA A 27 -10.54 -0.57 -16.01
CA ALA A 27 -9.10 -0.77 -16.02
C ALA A 27 -8.73 -2.09 -15.32
N PRO A 28 -7.67 -2.79 -15.75
CA PRO A 28 -7.24 -4.00 -15.06
C PRO A 28 -6.68 -3.68 -13.67
N LEU A 29 -7.07 -4.45 -12.67
CA LEU A 29 -6.42 -4.44 -11.37
C LEU A 29 -5.20 -5.37 -11.43
N ILE A 30 -4.00 -4.80 -11.32
CA ILE A 30 -2.74 -5.47 -11.63
C ILE A 30 -1.96 -5.79 -10.35
N TRP A 31 -1.38 -6.99 -10.29
CA TRP A 31 -0.49 -7.41 -9.21
C TRP A 31 0.71 -8.19 -9.74
N PHE A 32 1.75 -8.30 -8.92
CA PHE A 32 3.00 -8.98 -9.23
C PHE A 32 3.25 -10.08 -8.19
N PRO A 33 2.95 -11.36 -8.50
CA PRO A 33 3.22 -12.49 -7.63
C PRO A 33 4.70 -12.56 -7.22
N ALA A 34 4.99 -12.92 -5.97
CA ALA A 34 6.34 -13.24 -5.53
C ALA A 34 6.87 -14.44 -6.36
N PRO A 35 8.10 -14.41 -6.89
CA PRO A 35 8.62 -15.45 -7.79
C PRO A 35 8.64 -16.85 -7.18
N ALA A 36 8.92 -16.94 -5.87
CA ALA A 36 8.94 -18.17 -5.09
C ALA A 36 8.22 -17.94 -3.76
N ALA A 37 6.91 -17.67 -3.84
CA ALA A 37 6.08 -17.39 -2.67
C ALA A 37 6.12 -18.54 -1.66
N ASN A 38 6.19 -18.19 -0.37
CA ASN A 38 6.14 -19.14 0.73
C ASN A 38 5.39 -18.53 1.93
N ARG A 39 5.36 -19.23 3.07
CA ARG A 39 4.63 -18.77 4.28
C ARG A 39 5.09 -17.43 4.86
N GLU A 40 6.26 -16.93 4.47
CA GLU A 40 6.83 -15.65 4.90
C GLU A 40 6.56 -14.53 3.88
N SER A 41 5.96 -14.85 2.73
CA SER A 41 5.61 -13.87 1.72
C SER A 41 4.48 -12.96 2.19
N GLY A 42 4.80 -11.71 2.48
CA GLY A 42 3.82 -10.64 2.65
C GLY A 42 3.28 -10.07 1.33
N LEU A 43 2.41 -9.07 1.47
CA LEU A 43 1.87 -8.25 0.40
C LEU A 43 2.26 -6.78 0.64
N ILE A 44 2.80 -6.13 -0.39
CA ILE A 44 3.12 -4.71 -0.36
C ILE A 44 2.18 -4.02 -1.36
N LEU A 45 1.44 -3.02 -0.91
CA LEU A 45 0.48 -2.32 -1.74
C LEU A 45 0.60 -0.80 -1.63
N ALA A 46 0.18 -0.11 -2.69
CA ALA A 46 0.13 1.34 -2.77
C ALA A 46 -1.10 1.81 -3.57
N GLY A 47 -1.37 3.11 -3.50
CA GLY A 47 -2.49 3.75 -4.17
C GLY A 47 -3.90 3.23 -3.83
N PRO A 48 -4.28 2.99 -2.55
CA PRO A 48 -5.70 2.89 -2.20
C PRO A 48 -6.43 4.22 -2.42
N HIS A 49 -5.75 5.34 -2.18
CA HIS A 49 -6.19 6.66 -2.63
C HIS A 49 -5.39 7.07 -3.86
N GLY A 50 -6.08 7.58 -4.88
CA GLY A 50 -5.48 7.80 -6.20
C GLY A 50 -4.55 9.00 -6.29
N ASP A 51 -4.69 9.98 -5.40
CA ASP A 51 -3.85 11.18 -5.30
C ASP A 51 -2.52 10.95 -4.56
N GLU A 52 -2.39 9.85 -3.82
CA GLU A 52 -1.20 9.44 -3.06
C GLU A 52 -0.14 8.76 -3.97
N THR A 53 0.27 9.48 -5.02
CA THR A 53 1.05 8.91 -6.14
C THR A 53 2.54 8.72 -5.85
N SER A 54 3.09 9.36 -4.82
CA SER A 54 4.53 9.33 -4.55
C SER A 54 5.00 7.91 -4.21
N SER A 55 4.24 7.21 -3.37
CA SER A 55 4.48 5.82 -3.00
C SER A 55 4.28 4.83 -4.16
N VAL A 56 3.27 5.05 -5.01
CA VAL A 56 3.03 4.25 -6.23
C VAL A 56 4.26 4.29 -7.15
N VAL A 57 4.81 5.48 -7.39
CA VAL A 57 6.01 5.64 -8.23
C VAL A 57 7.23 5.01 -7.55
N THR A 58 7.45 5.23 -6.26
CA THR A 58 8.59 4.65 -5.54
C THR A 58 8.54 3.12 -5.51
N LEU A 59 7.38 2.52 -5.25
CA LEU A 59 7.19 1.06 -5.28
C LEU A 59 7.40 0.49 -6.69
N SER A 60 6.90 1.18 -7.72
CA SER A 60 7.16 0.84 -9.13
C SER A 60 8.65 0.90 -9.48
N CYS A 61 9.35 1.96 -9.04
CA CYS A 61 10.79 2.12 -9.22
C CYS A 61 11.58 1.02 -8.52
N ALA A 62 11.21 0.67 -7.29
CA ALA A 62 11.84 -0.43 -6.53
C ALA A 62 11.63 -1.78 -7.22
N LEU A 63 10.40 -2.08 -7.67
CA LEU A 63 10.07 -3.30 -8.39
C LEU A 63 10.83 -3.43 -9.72
N ARG A 64 11.07 -2.29 -10.41
CA ARG A 64 11.90 -2.22 -11.61
C ARG A 64 13.40 -2.15 -11.31
N THR A 65 13.81 -1.94 -10.06
CA THR A 65 15.22 -1.80 -9.68
C THR A 65 15.78 -3.10 -9.12
N LEU A 66 15.06 -3.75 -8.21
CA LEU A 66 15.52 -4.97 -7.56
C LEU A 66 15.71 -6.10 -8.59
N ASN A 67 16.76 -6.91 -8.42
CA ASN A 67 16.91 -8.15 -9.18
C ASN A 67 15.68 -9.04 -8.91
N PRO A 68 14.90 -9.42 -9.94
CA PRO A 68 13.62 -10.10 -9.74
C PRO A 68 13.71 -11.37 -8.89
N THR A 69 14.83 -12.10 -8.97
CA THR A 69 15.06 -13.34 -8.22
C THR A 69 15.16 -13.16 -6.70
N LEU A 70 15.40 -11.93 -6.23
CA LEU A 70 15.56 -11.62 -4.81
C LEU A 70 14.23 -11.23 -4.13
N ARG A 71 13.17 -10.98 -4.90
CA ARG A 71 11.90 -10.52 -4.35
C ARG A 71 11.21 -11.63 -3.57
N ARG A 72 10.78 -11.33 -2.34
CA ARG A 72 10.11 -12.27 -1.42
C ARG A 72 8.61 -12.06 -1.32
N HIS A 73 8.12 -10.87 -1.68
CA HIS A 73 6.76 -10.45 -1.38
C HIS A 73 5.97 -10.10 -2.64
N HIS A 74 4.65 -10.21 -2.53
CA HIS A 74 3.69 -9.83 -3.56
C HIS A 74 3.58 -8.31 -3.63
N VAL A 75 3.26 -7.76 -4.80
CA VAL A 75 3.13 -6.31 -5.01
C VAL A 75 1.84 -5.95 -5.72
N VAL A 76 1.14 -4.93 -5.23
CA VAL A 76 0.05 -4.23 -5.94
C VAL A 76 0.43 -2.75 -6.03
N LEU A 77 0.65 -2.24 -7.24
CA LEU A 77 1.15 -0.86 -7.39
C LEU A 77 0.07 0.20 -7.18
N ALA A 78 -1.16 -0.07 -7.63
CA ALA A 78 -2.28 0.83 -7.48
C ALA A 78 -3.54 -0.01 -7.21
N VAL A 79 -4.09 0.12 -6.01
CA VAL A 79 -5.38 -0.48 -5.65
C VAL A 79 -6.52 0.25 -6.37
N ASN A 80 -6.39 1.57 -6.55
CA ASN A 80 -7.38 2.44 -7.18
C ASN A 80 -6.83 3.07 -8.49
N PRO A 81 -6.71 2.31 -9.59
CA PRO A 81 -6.17 2.86 -10.84
C PRO A 81 -7.04 3.97 -11.43
N ASP A 82 -8.37 3.93 -11.23
CA ASP A 82 -9.28 4.97 -11.69
C ASP A 82 -9.04 6.28 -10.93
N GLY A 83 -8.89 6.22 -9.61
CA GLY A 83 -8.51 7.37 -8.78
C GLY A 83 -7.17 7.96 -9.21
N CYS A 84 -6.17 7.11 -9.46
CA CYS A 84 -4.86 7.57 -9.95
C CYS A 84 -4.96 8.29 -11.30
N GLN A 85 -5.76 7.75 -12.22
CA GLN A 85 -5.99 8.38 -13.52
C GLN A 85 -6.70 9.72 -13.40
N LEU A 86 -7.64 9.84 -12.45
CA LEU A 86 -8.46 11.04 -12.25
C LEU A 86 -7.81 12.07 -11.32
N GLY A 87 -6.70 11.72 -10.65
CA GLY A 87 -6.09 12.57 -9.62
C GLY A 87 -7.00 12.76 -8.40
N LEU A 88 -7.77 11.72 -8.05
CA LEU A 88 -8.74 11.74 -6.96
C LEU A 88 -8.31 10.83 -5.82
N ARG A 89 -8.63 11.24 -4.59
CA ARG A 89 -8.56 10.38 -3.40
C ARG A 89 -9.45 9.15 -3.53
N ALA A 90 -10.71 9.36 -3.87
CA ALA A 90 -11.72 8.32 -4.01
C ALA A 90 -11.58 7.52 -5.31
N ASN A 91 -12.34 6.42 -5.43
CA ASN A 91 -12.54 5.78 -6.73
C ASN A 91 -13.55 6.57 -7.59
N ALA A 92 -13.92 6.03 -8.75
CA ALA A 92 -14.82 6.70 -9.70
C ALA A 92 -16.27 6.87 -9.22
N ASN A 93 -16.69 6.21 -8.12
CA ASN A 93 -17.99 6.43 -7.47
C ASN A 93 -17.94 7.53 -6.39
N GLY A 94 -16.79 8.15 -6.14
CA GLY A 94 -16.63 9.08 -5.02
C GLY A 94 -16.58 8.38 -3.65
N VAL A 95 -16.32 7.06 -3.64
CA VAL A 95 -16.14 6.28 -2.41
C VAL A 95 -14.68 6.32 -1.97
N ASP A 96 -14.45 6.67 -0.70
CA ASP A 96 -13.14 6.46 -0.06
C ASP A 96 -12.95 4.95 0.15
N LEU A 97 -12.09 4.31 -0.68
CA LEU A 97 -11.87 2.86 -0.59
C LEU A 97 -11.38 2.44 0.79
N ASN A 98 -10.64 3.30 1.51
CA ASN A 98 -10.20 3.04 2.87
C ASN A 98 -11.29 3.36 3.92
N ARG A 99 -12.55 3.48 3.51
CA ARG A 99 -13.76 3.41 4.35
C ARG A 99 -14.75 2.37 3.84
N ASN A 100 -14.39 1.62 2.81
CA ASN A 100 -15.29 0.70 2.11
C ASN A 100 -15.07 -0.77 2.46
N PHE A 101 -13.99 -1.15 3.15
CA PHE A 101 -13.73 -2.55 3.46
C PHE A 101 -14.82 -3.16 4.34
N PRO A 102 -15.15 -4.45 4.16
CA PRO A 102 -16.20 -5.12 4.92
C PRO A 102 -15.74 -5.52 6.33
N ALA A 103 -15.13 -4.57 7.05
CA ALA A 103 -14.79 -4.69 8.45
C ALA A 103 -16.04 -4.61 9.32
N ALA A 104 -16.02 -5.24 10.49
CA ALA A 104 -17.12 -5.21 11.46
C ALA A 104 -17.47 -3.79 11.92
N ASN A 105 -16.52 -2.85 11.85
CA ASN A 105 -16.72 -1.45 12.22
C ASN A 105 -17.18 -0.54 11.06
N TRP A 106 -17.47 -1.07 9.86
CA TRP A 106 -17.93 -0.27 8.72
C TRP A 106 -19.21 0.52 9.06
N LYS A 107 -19.30 1.75 8.56
CA LYS A 107 -20.46 2.64 8.75
C LYS A 107 -20.93 3.17 7.40
N ALA A 108 -22.23 3.08 7.14
CA ALA A 108 -22.87 3.63 5.94
C ALA A 108 -22.88 5.16 5.94
N GLY A 109 -22.91 5.75 4.74
CA GLY A 109 -23.11 7.18 4.53
C GLY A 109 -21.84 7.90 4.13
N GLU A 110 -21.53 8.98 4.85
CA GLU A 110 -20.47 9.92 4.50
C GLU A 110 -19.24 9.76 5.39
N THR A 111 -18.09 10.12 4.82
CA THR A 111 -16.81 10.31 5.52
C THR A 111 -16.22 11.66 5.10
N VAL A 112 -15.31 12.20 5.91
CA VAL A 112 -14.60 13.43 5.59
C VAL A 112 -13.09 13.22 5.58
N TYR A 113 -12.42 13.79 4.58
CA TYR A 113 -10.96 13.86 4.52
C TYR A 113 -10.47 15.31 4.56
N ARG A 114 -9.19 15.49 4.85
CA ARG A 114 -8.55 16.81 4.88
C ARG A 114 -8.16 17.19 3.46
N TRP A 115 -8.57 18.35 2.98
CA TRP A 115 -8.28 18.80 1.62
C TRP A 115 -6.78 18.72 1.25
N ASN A 116 -5.90 19.14 2.17
CA ASN A 116 -4.45 18.94 2.10
C ASN A 116 -3.82 19.22 3.48
N SER A 117 -2.49 19.07 3.61
CA SER A 117 -1.77 19.31 4.87
C SER A 117 -1.85 20.74 5.43
N ARG A 118 -2.32 21.72 4.65
CA ARG A 118 -2.52 23.12 5.08
C ARG A 118 -3.95 23.41 5.54
N ALA A 119 -4.94 22.65 5.10
CA ALA A 119 -6.32 22.82 5.55
C ALA A 119 -6.41 22.53 7.06
N GLN A 120 -7.21 23.33 7.79
CA GLN A 120 -7.30 23.23 9.24
C GLN A 120 -8.19 22.06 9.69
N GLU A 121 -9.24 21.76 8.92
CA GLU A 121 -10.26 20.76 9.25
C GLU A 121 -10.37 19.67 8.18
N ARG A 122 -11.15 18.63 8.50
CA ARG A 122 -11.56 17.57 7.58
C ARG A 122 -13.02 17.83 7.22
N ASP A 123 -13.24 18.39 6.04
CA ASP A 123 -14.53 18.92 5.60
C ASP A 123 -14.92 18.47 4.17
N VAL A 124 -14.02 17.77 3.48
CA VAL A 124 -14.30 17.28 2.13
C VAL A 124 -15.01 15.94 2.21
N VAL A 125 -16.29 15.94 1.83
CA VAL A 125 -17.19 14.78 1.92
C VAL A 125 -16.87 13.76 0.82
N LEU A 126 -16.81 12.49 1.21
CA LEU A 126 -16.80 11.31 0.35
C LEU A 126 -17.82 10.29 0.86
N LEU A 127 -18.12 9.28 0.05
CA LEU A 127 -18.99 8.17 0.43
C LEU A 127 -18.18 7.01 1.04
N THR A 128 -18.85 6.16 1.82
CA THR A 128 -18.26 4.91 2.37
C THR A 128 -18.68 3.64 1.61
N GLY A 129 -19.54 3.79 0.60
CA GLY A 129 -20.19 2.70 -0.14
C GLY A 129 -21.67 2.54 0.23
N ASP A 130 -22.44 1.88 -0.65
CA ASP A 130 -23.86 1.57 -0.39
C ASP A 130 -24.03 0.37 0.57
N HIS A 131 -23.02 -0.50 0.64
CA HIS A 131 -22.89 -1.60 1.58
C HIS A 131 -21.40 -1.88 1.88
N PRO A 132 -21.05 -2.61 2.97
CA PRO A 132 -19.66 -2.98 3.23
C PRO A 132 -19.08 -3.78 2.05
N GLY A 133 -17.92 -3.37 1.55
CA GLY A 133 -17.26 -3.96 0.39
C GLY A 133 -18.01 -3.73 -0.93
N SER A 134 -18.70 -2.61 -1.10
CA SER A 134 -19.45 -2.31 -2.34
C SER A 134 -18.58 -2.17 -3.57
N GLU A 135 -17.37 -1.61 -3.43
CA GLU A 135 -16.57 -1.22 -4.58
C GLU A 135 -15.82 -2.41 -5.20
N PRO A 136 -15.73 -2.48 -6.55
CA PRO A 136 -15.07 -3.59 -7.23
C PRO A 136 -13.58 -3.69 -6.90
N GLU A 137 -12.91 -2.55 -6.67
CA GLU A 137 -11.51 -2.52 -6.22
C GLU A 137 -11.34 -3.18 -4.86
N THR A 138 -12.21 -2.85 -3.91
CA THR A 138 -12.25 -3.42 -2.56
C THR A 138 -12.48 -4.94 -2.61
N GLN A 139 -13.51 -5.38 -3.35
CA GLN A 139 -13.84 -6.80 -3.48
C GLN A 139 -12.69 -7.60 -4.08
N ALA A 140 -12.07 -7.09 -5.15
CA ALA A 140 -10.96 -7.75 -5.82
C ALA A 140 -9.75 -7.89 -4.88
N LEU A 141 -9.41 -6.86 -4.12
CA LEU A 141 -8.30 -6.91 -3.16
C LEU A 141 -8.59 -7.89 -2.01
N CYS A 142 -9.82 -7.89 -1.47
CA CYS A 142 -10.23 -8.86 -0.45
C CYS A 142 -10.09 -10.31 -0.96
N GLN A 143 -10.56 -10.58 -2.18
CA GLN A 143 -10.43 -11.91 -2.81
C GLN A 143 -8.97 -12.29 -3.06
N LEU A 144 -8.13 -11.35 -3.49
CA LEU A 144 -6.70 -11.57 -3.68
C LEU A 144 -6.04 -11.97 -2.35
N ILE A 145 -6.31 -11.22 -1.27
CA ILE A 145 -5.74 -11.50 0.06
C ILE A 145 -6.21 -12.86 0.59
N HIS A 146 -7.48 -13.21 0.42
CA HIS A 146 -7.98 -14.54 0.79
C HIS A 146 -7.31 -15.68 0.00
N ARG A 147 -7.01 -15.45 -1.28
CA ARG A 147 -6.29 -16.42 -2.12
C ARG A 147 -4.83 -16.56 -1.71
N LEU A 148 -4.16 -15.44 -1.43
CA LEU A 148 -2.72 -15.41 -1.15
C LEU A 148 -2.38 -15.82 0.28
N GLN A 149 -3.25 -15.52 1.25
CA GLN A 149 -2.99 -15.69 2.68
C GLN A 149 -1.61 -15.12 3.07
N PRO A 150 -1.35 -13.83 2.79
CA PRO A 150 -0.03 -13.24 2.99
C PRO A 150 0.35 -13.24 4.48
N ALA A 151 1.64 -13.34 4.78
CA ALA A 151 2.15 -13.31 6.15
C ALA A 151 1.81 -12.00 6.90
N TRP A 152 1.78 -10.91 6.14
CA TRP A 152 1.52 -9.53 6.59
C TRP A 152 1.20 -8.67 5.37
N VAL A 153 0.70 -7.45 5.61
CA VAL A 153 0.50 -6.43 4.58
C VAL A 153 1.16 -5.12 4.98
N VAL A 154 1.85 -4.47 4.05
CA VAL A 154 2.29 -3.08 4.17
C VAL A 154 1.53 -2.25 3.13
N SER A 155 0.71 -1.31 3.60
CA SER A 155 -0.08 -0.39 2.78
C SER A 155 0.55 0.99 2.79
N PHE A 156 1.03 1.46 1.64
CA PHE A 156 1.61 2.80 1.52
C PHE A 156 0.53 3.86 1.24
N HIS A 157 0.67 4.99 1.91
CA HIS A 157 -0.21 6.16 1.88
C HIS A 157 0.62 7.46 1.95
N ASP A 158 -0.04 8.61 1.73
CA ASP A 158 0.51 9.95 1.96
C ASP A 158 -0.53 10.77 2.78
N PRO A 159 -0.17 11.88 3.46
CA PRO A 159 1.17 12.42 3.65
C PRO A 159 1.56 12.51 5.15
N LEU A 160 1.12 11.58 6.00
CA LEU A 160 1.24 11.74 7.47
C LEU A 160 2.65 11.57 8.04
N ALA A 161 3.62 11.14 7.24
CA ALA A 161 5.03 11.00 7.62
C ALA A 161 5.26 10.09 8.85
N CYS A 162 4.71 8.88 8.86
CA CYS A 162 4.89 7.92 9.95
C CYS A 162 4.74 6.47 9.49
N ILE A 163 5.20 5.53 10.32
CA ILE A 163 4.88 4.11 10.19
C ILE A 163 3.89 3.77 11.29
N GLU A 164 2.66 3.40 10.91
CA GLU A 164 1.64 2.92 11.83
C GLU A 164 1.67 1.39 11.87
N ASP A 165 2.28 0.84 12.93
CA ASP A 165 2.25 -0.58 13.23
C ASP A 165 1.50 -0.83 14.55
N PRO A 166 0.28 -1.40 14.51
CA PRO A 166 -0.49 -1.67 15.71
C PRO A 166 0.18 -2.72 16.63
N ARG A 167 1.12 -3.53 16.10
CA ARG A 167 1.81 -4.58 16.85
C ARG A 167 3.20 -4.18 17.36
N ARG A 168 3.74 -3.02 16.94
CA ARG A 168 5.16 -2.64 17.18
C ARG A 168 6.11 -3.81 16.89
N SER A 169 5.97 -4.38 15.71
CA SER A 169 6.71 -5.56 15.29
C SER A 169 8.11 -5.20 14.80
N GLU A 170 8.95 -6.22 14.62
CA GLU A 170 10.25 -6.09 13.95
C GLU A 170 10.15 -5.48 12.54
N LEU A 171 9.11 -5.81 11.78
CA LEU A 171 8.88 -5.19 10.46
C LEU A 171 8.53 -3.71 10.59
N GLY A 172 7.74 -3.32 11.60
CA GLY A 172 7.39 -1.93 11.87
C GLY A 172 8.59 -1.09 12.30
N GLU A 173 9.42 -1.63 13.19
CA GLU A 173 10.69 -1.01 13.60
C GLU A 173 11.65 -0.87 12.41
N TRP A 174 11.82 -1.94 11.63
CA TRP A 174 12.63 -1.90 10.41
C TRP A 174 12.12 -0.88 9.40
N LEU A 175 10.80 -0.78 9.19
CA LEU A 175 10.20 0.23 8.30
C LEU A 175 10.47 1.65 8.81
N ALA A 176 10.33 1.88 10.11
CA ALA A 176 10.58 3.18 10.72
C ALA A 176 12.02 3.62 10.52
N ASP A 177 12.98 2.73 10.77
CA ASP A 177 14.40 3.01 10.59
C ASP A 177 14.77 3.17 9.10
N ALA A 178 14.34 2.25 8.24
CA ALA A 178 14.69 2.23 6.83
C ALA A 178 14.14 3.45 6.07
N PHE A 179 12.94 3.92 6.42
CA PHE A 179 12.33 5.10 5.81
C PHE A 179 12.60 6.39 6.60
N ALA A 180 13.29 6.31 7.75
CA ALA A 180 13.52 7.42 8.68
C ALA A 180 12.22 8.15 9.06
N LEU A 181 11.20 7.36 9.42
CA LEU A 181 9.87 7.83 9.81
C LEU A 181 9.53 7.37 11.24
N PRO A 182 8.82 8.19 12.03
CA PRO A 182 8.42 7.81 13.38
C PRO A 182 7.48 6.59 13.37
N LEU A 183 7.77 5.63 14.25
CA LEU A 183 6.87 4.51 14.53
C LEU A 183 5.76 4.95 15.49
N VAL A 184 4.51 4.79 15.07
CA VAL A 184 3.29 5.04 15.85
C VAL A 184 2.40 3.79 15.84
N THR A 185 1.42 3.73 16.73
CA THR A 185 0.45 2.63 16.80
C THR A 185 -0.93 3.01 16.28
N SER A 186 -1.19 4.32 16.11
CA SER A 186 -2.42 4.84 15.53
C SER A 186 -2.20 6.24 14.95
N VAL A 187 -2.86 6.57 13.84
CA VAL A 187 -2.96 7.94 13.29
C VAL A 187 -3.89 8.87 14.09
N GLY A 188 -4.51 8.39 15.17
CA GLY A 188 -5.17 9.24 16.18
C GLY A 188 -6.61 9.66 15.87
N TYR A 189 -7.28 9.01 14.91
CA TYR A 189 -8.70 9.19 14.64
C TYR A 189 -9.34 7.88 14.13
N GLU A 190 -10.64 7.71 14.34
CA GLU A 190 -11.36 6.52 13.88
C GLU A 190 -11.43 6.44 12.35
N THR A 191 -11.26 5.23 11.82
CA THR A 191 -11.36 4.92 10.39
C THR A 191 -12.29 3.73 10.14
N PRO A 192 -13.61 3.87 10.38
CA PRO A 192 -14.62 2.83 10.10
C PRO A 192 -14.49 2.29 8.68
N GLY A 193 -14.46 0.96 8.52
CA GLY A 193 -14.36 0.34 7.20
C GLY A 193 -12.99 0.50 6.53
N SER A 194 -11.94 0.81 7.29
CA SER A 194 -10.58 0.85 6.74
C SER A 194 -10.01 -0.51 6.44
N PHE A 195 -9.02 -0.54 5.55
CA PHE A 195 -8.27 -1.73 5.22
C PHE A 195 -7.62 -2.34 6.47
N GLY A 196 -7.01 -1.50 7.32
CA GLY A 196 -6.43 -1.94 8.60
C GLY A 196 -7.47 -2.57 9.54
N SER A 197 -8.69 -2.01 9.60
CA SER A 197 -9.78 -2.59 10.40
C SER A 197 -10.18 -3.98 9.91
N TRP A 198 -10.32 -4.14 8.58
CA TRP A 198 -10.66 -5.45 7.99
C TRP A 198 -9.54 -6.48 8.19
N CYS A 199 -8.28 -6.07 8.03
CA CYS A 199 -7.14 -6.93 8.36
C CYS A 199 -7.15 -7.37 9.83
N ALA A 200 -7.49 -6.47 10.76
CA ALA A 200 -7.59 -6.80 12.18
C ALA A 200 -8.67 -7.86 12.46
N ASP A 201 -9.84 -7.76 11.83
CA ASP A 201 -10.91 -8.75 11.95
C ASP A 201 -10.48 -10.15 11.45
N LEU A 202 -9.59 -10.20 10.45
CA LEU A 202 -9.00 -11.44 9.93
C LEU A 202 -7.77 -11.92 10.71
N ASN A 203 -7.36 -11.20 11.76
CA ASN A 203 -6.09 -11.39 12.45
C ASN A 203 -4.86 -11.31 11.51
N LEU A 204 -5.00 -10.63 10.37
CA LEU A 204 -3.93 -10.34 9.42
C LEU A 204 -3.16 -9.09 9.89
N HIS A 205 -1.84 -9.20 9.98
CA HIS A 205 -1.01 -8.05 10.37
C HIS A 205 -0.94 -7.05 9.23
N CYS A 206 -1.45 -5.84 9.46
CA CYS A 206 -1.39 -4.72 8.53
C CYS A 206 -0.57 -3.59 9.14
N ILE A 207 0.37 -3.04 8.39
CA ILE A 207 1.14 -1.84 8.71
C ILE A 207 0.82 -0.78 7.66
N THR A 208 0.49 0.43 8.11
CA THR A 208 0.30 1.57 7.22
C THR A 208 1.57 2.40 7.20
N ALA A 209 2.18 2.57 6.03
CA ALA A 209 3.38 3.37 5.85
C ALA A 209 3.01 4.69 5.16
N GLU A 210 2.96 5.76 5.94
CA GLU A 210 2.59 7.11 5.50
C GLU A 210 3.84 7.89 5.10
N PHE A 211 4.02 8.12 3.81
CA PHE A 211 5.09 9.00 3.33
C PHE A 211 4.87 10.43 3.81
N PRO A 212 5.95 11.24 3.92
CA PRO A 212 5.79 12.68 4.09
C PRO A 212 5.28 13.31 2.79
N PRO A 213 4.86 14.60 2.80
CA PRO A 213 4.66 15.34 1.57
C PRO A 213 5.99 15.37 0.78
N VAL A 214 6.07 14.58 -0.29
CA VAL A 214 7.28 14.39 -1.08
C VAL A 214 6.92 14.22 -2.56
N SER A 215 7.75 14.76 -3.44
CA SER A 215 7.55 14.55 -4.88
C SER A 215 7.92 13.11 -5.29
N ALA A 216 7.30 12.59 -6.35
CA ALA A 216 7.68 11.29 -6.90
C ALA A 216 9.16 11.24 -7.34
N ASP A 217 9.71 12.37 -7.81
CA ASP A 217 11.11 12.49 -8.20
C ASP A 217 12.04 12.26 -6.99
N GLU A 218 11.88 13.07 -5.94
CA GLU A 218 12.68 12.94 -4.72
C GLU A 218 12.47 11.59 -4.03
N ALA A 219 11.23 11.10 -3.96
CA ALA A 219 10.92 9.81 -3.34
C ALA A 219 11.58 8.63 -4.09
N SER A 220 11.70 8.73 -5.42
CA SER A 220 12.35 7.72 -6.25
C SER A 220 13.88 7.69 -6.13
N GLU A 221 14.47 8.68 -5.44
CA GLU A 221 15.88 8.69 -5.06
C GLU A 221 16.01 8.33 -3.56
N LYS A 222 15.37 9.11 -2.70
CA LYS A 222 15.49 9.05 -1.24
C LYS A 222 15.00 7.72 -0.66
N TYR A 223 13.87 7.20 -1.14
CA TYR A 223 13.23 6.01 -0.57
C TYR A 223 13.43 4.76 -1.42
N LEU A 224 14.13 4.84 -2.55
CA LEU A 224 14.31 3.70 -3.44
C LEU A 224 15.08 2.56 -2.79
N LEU A 225 16.10 2.86 -1.99
CA LEU A 225 16.87 1.84 -1.28
C LEU A 225 15.99 1.10 -0.25
N ALA A 226 15.28 1.85 0.60
CA ALA A 226 14.38 1.31 1.61
C ALA A 226 13.28 0.45 0.97
N MET A 227 12.62 0.97 -0.08
CA MET A 227 11.58 0.25 -0.81
C MET A 227 12.12 -1.01 -1.51
N SER A 228 13.32 -0.95 -2.10
CA SER A 228 13.97 -2.11 -2.73
C SER A 228 14.34 -3.18 -1.70
N ASN A 229 14.73 -2.78 -0.49
CA ASN A 229 15.01 -3.70 0.60
C ASN A 229 13.73 -4.31 1.17
N LEU A 230 12.64 -3.54 1.25
CA LEU A 230 11.34 -4.06 1.69
C LEU A 230 10.86 -5.21 0.81
N LEU A 231 11.03 -5.10 -0.51
CA LEU A 231 10.66 -6.17 -1.47
C LEU A 231 11.36 -7.51 -1.22
N ARG A 232 12.46 -7.53 -0.48
CA ARG A 232 13.25 -8.73 -0.14
C ARG A 232 13.42 -8.93 1.36
N TRP A 233 12.67 -8.20 2.19
CA TRP A 233 12.81 -8.21 3.63
C TRP A 233 12.59 -9.60 4.22
N HIS A 234 13.34 -9.91 5.26
CA HIS A 234 13.16 -11.09 6.07
C HIS A 234 13.56 -10.75 7.52
N PRO A 235 12.92 -11.34 8.55
CA PRO A 235 13.21 -11.02 9.96
C PRO A 235 14.70 -11.02 10.31
N LYS A 236 15.45 -12.02 9.82
CA LYS A 236 16.90 -12.10 10.06
C LYS A 236 17.76 -10.97 9.47
N ASP A 237 17.18 -10.10 8.63
CA ASP A 237 17.88 -8.95 8.05
C ASP A 237 18.04 -7.79 9.06
N GLY A 238 17.41 -7.86 10.24
CA GLY A 238 17.58 -6.90 11.34
C GLY A 238 18.80 -7.14 12.24
N VAL A 239 19.55 -8.24 12.01
CA VAL A 239 20.84 -8.50 12.69
C VAL A 239 21.94 -8.15 11.71
N ASP A 240 22.45 -6.92 11.75
CA ASP A 240 23.70 -6.57 11.07
C ASP A 240 24.86 -7.28 11.80
N PRO A 241 25.63 -8.18 11.16
CA PRO A 241 26.89 -8.64 11.70
C PRO A 241 28.04 -7.84 11.08
N SER A 242 28.08 -6.52 11.26
CA SER A 242 29.31 -5.70 11.21
C SER A 242 29.08 -4.24 11.60
#